data_AF-A0AAV7Z0J5-F1
#
_entry.id   AF-A0AAV7Z0J5-F1
#
_cell.length_a   1.000
_cell.length_b   1.000
_cell.length_c   1.000
_cell.angle_alpha   90.00
_cell.angle_beta   90.00
_cell.angle_gamma   90.00
#
_symmetry.space_group_name_H-M   'P 1'
#
loop_
_entity.id
_entity.type
_entity.pdbx_description
1 polymer ?
#
loop_
_entity_poly.entity_id
_entity_poly.type
_entity_poly.pdbx_seq_one_letter_code
_entity_poly.pdbx_strand_id
1 'polypeptide(L)'
;MEDVPFKWRVSQIFGDKSSIEKIAEQDKISALEFDSTGNYIAVGDRGGRVILFQSNRISNESEEESDLEEEEFFNEEKEDEDEEENSKKKKGLQYKFYTEFQSHEPEFDYLKSIDIEEKINKIQWIKRRNRSHLLLSTNDQTIKLWKIFSKDTELVTELNIDQEEIQGINSPKDLVFPKVQVEEINKEAYNKRTYGNAHAYNINAISLCSDDEVFISSDELRINLWHLERTDKSFNIVDLKPDDLEQLSEVITCSQFHPSESSQFIYSLSKGIIHLGDLRQSAKCNNSVRSFEDEETSVNDSFFTEIMSNIADIKYSPCGRYILSRDYSTLKVWDVKMESKPVATLCVGDFSHSKLCELYENDFIFDKFECNWSGDGKYVITGSYENYYYLFDWKQNKGMLIDGSKTTKIYSKFYETNKQNENSNNIF
;
A
#
# COMPACT_ATOMS: atom_id res chain seq x y z
N MET A 1 -30.60 11.44 -16.86
CA MET A 1 -29.50 11.59 -15.90
C MET A 1 -29.23 10.19 -15.40
N GLU A 2 -28.28 9.50 -16.03
CA GLU A 2 -27.92 8.13 -15.66
C GLU A 2 -27.39 8.12 -14.23
N ASP A 3 -27.81 7.13 -13.44
CA ASP A 3 -27.41 6.96 -12.04
C ASP A 3 -25.88 6.82 -11.95
N VAL A 4 -25.22 7.93 -11.63
CA VAL A 4 -23.81 7.95 -11.27
C VAL A 4 -23.71 7.27 -9.90
N PRO A 5 -23.05 6.10 -9.77
CA PRO A 5 -23.07 5.33 -8.52
C PRO A 5 -22.35 6.06 -7.38
N PHE A 6 -21.40 6.96 -7.68
CA PHE A 6 -20.67 7.72 -6.67
C PHE A 6 -20.41 9.17 -7.08
N LYS A 7 -20.69 10.09 -6.16
CA LYS A 7 -20.27 11.48 -6.26
C LYS A 7 -18.99 11.68 -5.45
N TRP A 8 -17.85 11.63 -6.13
CA TRP A 8 -16.57 11.93 -5.49
C TRP A 8 -16.46 13.41 -5.15
N ARG A 9 -15.82 13.70 -4.01
CA ARG A 9 -15.52 15.05 -3.55
C ARG A 9 -14.12 15.10 -2.98
N VAL A 10 -13.46 16.24 -3.12
CA VAL A 10 -12.21 16.52 -2.41
C VAL A 10 -12.54 16.64 -0.91
N SER A 11 -11.89 15.82 -0.09
CA SER A 11 -12.04 15.87 1.38
C SER A 11 -10.87 16.59 2.03
N GLN A 12 -9.64 16.22 1.66
CA GLN A 12 -8.40 16.74 2.23
C GLN A 12 -7.32 16.78 1.14
N ILE A 13 -6.36 17.69 1.32
CA ILE A 13 -5.14 17.79 0.53
C ILE A 13 -4.02 18.01 1.55
N PHE A 14 -2.98 17.17 1.48
CA PHE A 14 -1.76 17.30 2.28
C PHE A 14 -0.61 17.73 1.38
N GLY A 15 0.35 18.45 1.94
CA GLY A 15 1.51 18.97 1.21
C GLY A 15 1.44 20.46 0.90
N ASP A 16 2.52 20.96 0.29
CA ASP A 16 2.68 22.38 0.02
C ASP A 16 1.73 22.85 -1.11
N LYS A 17 1.23 24.08 -1.00
CA LYS A 17 0.33 24.69 -2.00
C LYS A 17 1.07 25.25 -3.22
N SER A 18 2.39 25.09 -3.24
CA SER A 18 3.25 25.54 -4.32
C SER A 18 3.07 24.68 -5.58
N SER A 19 3.58 25.16 -6.72
CA SER A 19 3.58 24.39 -7.96
C SER A 19 4.34 23.07 -7.77
N ILE A 20 3.83 21.96 -8.33
CA ILE A 20 4.41 20.61 -8.23
C ILE A 20 5.93 20.60 -8.55
N GLU A 21 6.38 21.49 -9.44
CA GLU A 21 7.79 21.68 -9.82
C GLU A 21 8.72 22.15 -8.68
N LYS A 22 8.18 22.60 -7.54
CA LYS A 22 8.96 23.08 -6.39
C LYS A 22 9.05 22.09 -5.24
N ILE A 23 8.43 20.92 -5.37
CA ILE A 23 8.49 19.87 -4.35
C ILE A 23 9.90 19.30 -4.34
N ALA A 24 10.55 19.28 -3.16
CA ALA A 24 11.86 18.67 -3.01
C ALA A 24 11.79 17.17 -3.32
N GLU A 25 12.81 16.61 -3.96
CA GLU A 25 12.80 15.21 -4.39
C GLU A 25 12.52 14.24 -3.22
N GLN A 26 13.06 14.55 -2.04
CA GLN A 26 12.89 13.79 -0.81
C GLN A 26 11.45 13.77 -0.27
N ASP A 27 10.66 14.81 -0.56
CA ASP A 27 9.26 14.93 -0.14
C ASP A 27 8.28 14.26 -1.11
N LYS A 28 8.76 13.72 -2.24
CA LYS A 28 7.90 13.00 -3.18
C LYS A 28 7.45 11.68 -2.57
N ILE A 29 6.14 11.48 -2.49
CA ILE A 29 5.53 10.23 -2.03
C ILE A 29 5.85 9.11 -3.02
N SER A 30 6.34 7.99 -2.50
CA SER A 30 6.72 6.81 -3.27
C SER A 30 5.94 5.55 -2.90
N ALA A 31 5.32 5.51 -1.71
CA ALA A 31 4.47 4.40 -1.28
C ALA A 31 3.28 4.91 -0.46
N LEU A 32 2.13 4.27 -0.60
CA LEU A 32 0.93 4.57 0.19
C LEU A 32 0.13 3.30 0.44
N GLU A 33 -0.21 3.02 1.70
CA GLU A 33 -0.96 1.82 2.06
C GLU A 33 -1.91 2.09 3.23
N PHE A 34 -3.16 1.63 3.11
CA PHE A 34 -4.13 1.62 4.20
C PHE A 34 -3.92 0.40 5.10
N ASP A 35 -4.19 0.57 6.39
CA ASP A 35 -4.33 -0.60 7.25
C ASP A 35 -5.60 -1.39 6.90
N SER A 36 -5.69 -2.64 7.35
CA SER A 36 -6.84 -3.52 7.05
C SER A 36 -8.19 -2.96 7.51
N THR A 37 -8.19 -2.02 8.48
CA THR A 37 -9.43 -1.40 8.99
C THR A 37 -9.81 -0.13 8.23
N GLY A 38 -8.88 0.45 7.46
CA GLY A 38 -9.04 1.75 6.81
C GLY A 38 -9.07 2.91 7.80
N ASN A 39 -8.56 2.72 9.02
CA ASN A 39 -8.45 3.77 10.01
C ASN A 39 -7.08 4.45 10.01
N TYR A 40 -6.06 3.80 9.44
CA TYR A 40 -4.72 4.35 9.34
C TYR A 40 -4.24 4.32 7.90
N ILE A 41 -3.47 5.34 7.53
CA ILE A 41 -2.74 5.42 6.26
C ILE A 41 -1.27 5.55 6.58
N ALA A 42 -0.44 4.72 5.96
CA ALA A 42 1.00 4.90 5.92
C ALA A 42 1.41 5.48 4.58
N VAL A 43 2.27 6.49 4.62
CA VAL A 43 2.85 7.15 3.45
C VAL A 43 4.37 7.06 3.57
N GLY A 44 5.02 6.57 2.52
CA GLY A 44 6.47 6.57 2.39
C GLY A 44 6.91 7.55 1.32
N ASP A 45 8.08 8.16 1.49
CA ASP A 45 8.65 9.11 0.54
C ASP A 45 10.04 8.68 0.03
N ARG A 46 10.58 9.48 -0.91
CA ARG A 46 11.92 9.26 -1.44
C ARG A 46 13.03 9.60 -0.45
N GLY A 47 12.75 10.40 0.58
CA GLY A 47 13.67 10.71 1.67
C GLY A 47 13.73 9.64 2.76
N GLY A 48 13.06 8.49 2.58
CA GLY A 48 13.13 7.35 3.50
C GLY A 48 12.29 7.49 4.77
N ARG A 49 11.39 8.48 4.85
CA ARG A 49 10.47 8.67 5.97
C ARG A 49 9.20 7.87 5.78
N VAL A 50 8.60 7.48 6.90
CA VAL A 50 7.25 6.91 6.95
C VAL A 50 6.39 7.79 7.82
N ILE A 51 5.30 8.30 7.24
CA ILE A 51 4.33 9.18 7.89
C ILE A 51 3.02 8.41 8.05
N LEU A 52 2.51 8.37 9.28
CA LEU A 52 1.24 7.73 9.60
C LEU A 52 0.17 8.79 9.82
N PHE A 53 -1.01 8.54 9.26
CA PHE A 53 -2.22 9.32 9.52
C PHE A 53 -3.30 8.44 10.13
N GLN A 54 -4.08 8.99 11.06
CA GLN A 54 -5.19 8.34 11.74
C GLN A 54 -6.52 9.00 11.36
N SER A 55 -7.53 8.18 11.12
CA SER A 55 -8.90 8.60 10.86
C SER A 55 -9.55 9.22 12.10
N ASN A 56 -10.32 10.28 11.89
CA ASN A 56 -11.18 10.89 12.91
C ASN A 56 -12.33 9.99 13.38
N ARG A 57 -12.58 8.84 12.73
CA ARG A 57 -13.56 7.86 13.23
C ARG A 57 -13.18 7.36 14.63
N ILE A 58 -11.89 7.08 14.85
CA ILE A 58 -11.40 6.60 16.14
C ILE A 58 -11.42 7.71 17.19
N SER A 59 -11.08 8.95 16.83
CA SER A 59 -11.06 10.05 17.82
C SER A 59 -12.45 10.37 18.36
N ASN A 60 -13.48 10.23 17.53
CA ASN A 60 -14.85 10.50 17.94
C ASN A 60 -15.41 9.38 18.84
N GLU A 61 -15.04 8.12 18.60
CA GLU A 61 -15.43 6.99 19.48
C GLU A 61 -14.87 7.14 20.90
N SER A 62 -13.67 7.71 21.06
CA SER A 62 -13.09 8.00 22.39
C SER A 62 -13.68 9.24 23.08
N GLU A 63 -14.22 10.20 22.32
CA GLU A 63 -14.89 11.39 22.88
C GLU A 63 -16.34 11.07 23.29
N GLU A 64 -17.03 10.18 22.56
CA GLU A 64 -18.39 9.72 22.91
C GLU A 64 -18.44 8.85 24.19
N GLU A 65 -17.36 8.14 24.55
CA GLU A 65 -17.27 7.42 25.83
C GLU A 65 -17.02 8.34 27.03
N SER A 66 -16.33 9.48 26.86
CA SER A 66 -16.12 10.44 27.96
C SER A 66 -17.34 11.31 28.24
N ASP A 67 -18.14 11.62 27.21
CA ASP A 67 -19.35 12.44 27.36
C ASP A 67 -20.48 11.67 28.11
N LEU A 68 -20.51 10.34 28.02
CA LEU A 68 -21.47 9.50 28.74
C LEU A 68 -21.19 9.39 30.24
N GLU A 69 -19.95 9.61 30.70
CA GLU A 69 -19.62 9.64 32.13
C GLU A 69 -19.91 11.01 32.77
N GLU A 70 -19.91 12.10 31.99
CA GLU A 70 -20.28 13.44 32.47
C GLU A 70 -21.80 13.69 32.49
N GLU A 71 -22.58 13.01 31.64
CA GLU A 71 -24.04 13.16 31.58
C GLU A 71 -24.81 12.54 32.79
N GLU A 72 -24.18 11.69 33.62
CA GLU A 72 -24.83 11.16 34.84
C GLU A 72 -24.79 12.11 36.05
N PHE A 73 -24.09 13.25 35.99
CA PHE A 73 -23.90 14.13 37.16
C PHE A 73 -24.66 15.46 37.15
N PHE A 74 -25.31 15.82 36.03
CA PHE A 74 -26.07 17.08 35.92
C PHE A 74 -27.39 16.87 35.18
N ASN A 75 -28.37 16.27 35.86
CA ASN A 75 -29.76 16.35 35.42
C ASN A 75 -30.68 16.66 36.60
N GLU A 76 -30.68 17.93 37.00
CA GLU A 76 -31.87 18.56 37.57
C GLU A 76 -31.91 20.04 37.12
N GLU A 77 -32.94 20.34 36.34
CA GLU A 77 -33.47 21.66 35.98
C GLU A 77 -32.69 22.48 34.94
N LYS A 78 -33.16 22.40 33.68
CA LYS A 78 -33.85 23.53 33.02
C LYS A 78 -34.47 23.12 31.68
N GLU A 79 -35.78 23.33 31.60
CA GLU A 79 -36.56 23.42 30.37
C GLU A 79 -36.16 24.70 29.62
N ASP A 80 -35.74 24.56 28.37
CA ASP A 80 -35.98 25.46 27.23
C ASP A 80 -35.06 25.02 26.06
N GLU A 81 -35.46 23.97 25.34
CA GLU A 81 -34.75 23.48 24.16
C GLU A 81 -35.68 23.43 22.95
N ASP A 82 -35.51 24.38 22.05
CA ASP A 82 -35.88 24.26 20.63
C ASP A 82 -35.08 25.33 19.87
N GLU A 83 -33.96 24.93 19.24
CA GLU A 83 -33.34 25.53 18.03
C GLU A 83 -31.80 25.39 17.88
N GLU A 84 -31.09 24.57 18.67
CA GLU A 84 -29.64 24.32 18.43
C GLU A 84 -29.20 22.86 18.13
N GLU A 85 -30.11 21.92 17.90
CA GLU A 85 -29.71 20.52 17.61
C GLU A 85 -29.24 20.25 16.16
N ASN A 86 -29.42 21.19 15.22
CA ASN A 86 -29.19 20.90 13.80
C ASN A 86 -27.79 21.26 13.24
N SER A 87 -26.81 21.55 14.12
CA SER A 87 -25.43 21.88 13.72
C SER A 87 -24.45 20.69 13.76
N LYS A 88 -24.86 19.51 14.24
CA LYS A 88 -24.12 18.24 14.07
C LYS A 88 -24.19 17.72 12.62
N LYS A 89 -23.84 18.56 11.64
CA LYS A 89 -23.56 18.12 10.27
C LYS A 89 -22.38 17.15 10.33
N LYS A 90 -22.65 15.86 10.09
CA LYS A 90 -21.66 14.77 9.93
C LYS A 90 -20.33 15.29 9.38
N LYS A 91 -19.34 15.51 10.25
CA LYS A 91 -17.96 15.79 9.83
C LYS A 91 -17.55 14.63 8.92
N GLY A 92 -17.13 14.94 7.69
CA GLY A 92 -16.68 13.92 6.74
C GLY A 92 -15.48 13.13 7.28
N LEU A 93 -15.18 11.98 6.67
CA LEU A 93 -13.97 11.22 6.98
C LEU A 93 -12.73 12.09 6.74
N GLN A 94 -11.92 12.25 7.76
CA GLN A 94 -10.69 13.02 7.74
C GLN A 94 -9.58 12.23 8.41
N TYR A 95 -8.39 12.31 7.84
CA TYR A 95 -7.16 11.78 8.41
C TYR A 95 -6.40 12.92 9.07
N LYS A 96 -5.86 12.66 10.27
CA LYS A 96 -5.00 13.58 11.02
C LYS A 96 -3.62 12.95 11.14
N PHE A 97 -2.59 13.78 11.22
CA PHE A 97 -1.22 13.30 11.47
C PHE A 97 -1.19 12.48 12.77
N TYR A 98 -0.56 11.30 12.72
CA TYR A 98 -0.44 10.40 13.85
C TYR A 98 1.01 10.36 14.37
N THR A 99 1.97 10.05 13.50
CA THR A 99 3.41 10.08 13.81
C THR A 99 4.23 10.03 12.53
N GLU A 100 5.51 10.36 12.61
CA GLU A 100 6.49 10.28 11.53
C GLU A 100 7.79 9.72 12.09
N PHE A 101 8.50 8.91 11.29
CA PHE A 101 9.81 8.41 11.64
C PHE A 101 10.67 8.15 10.39
N GLN A 102 11.99 8.27 10.56
CA GLN A 102 12.96 7.90 9.52
C GLN A 102 13.06 6.38 9.45
N SER A 103 12.65 5.78 8.33
CA SER A 103 12.69 4.34 8.14
C SER A 103 14.02 3.86 7.54
N HIS A 104 14.47 4.48 6.46
CA HIS A 104 15.72 4.14 5.79
C HIS A 104 16.61 5.36 5.67
N GLU A 105 17.91 5.17 5.70
CA GLU A 105 18.90 6.21 5.46
C GLU A 105 19.73 5.78 4.24
N PRO A 106 20.37 6.73 3.53
CA PRO A 106 21.24 6.38 2.42
C PRO A 106 22.38 5.48 2.91
N GLU A 107 22.55 4.34 2.24
CA GLU A 107 23.59 3.36 2.55
C GLU A 107 24.50 3.16 1.32
N PHE A 108 25.74 2.72 1.52
CA PHE A 108 26.66 2.39 0.43
C PHE A 108 27.20 0.98 0.61
N ASP A 109 26.98 0.11 -0.38
CA ASP A 109 27.60 -1.20 -0.43
C ASP A 109 29.00 -1.07 -1.03
N TYR A 110 30.03 -1.05 -0.18
CA TYR A 110 31.43 -0.95 -0.61
C TYR A 110 31.92 -2.14 -1.43
N LEU A 111 31.33 -3.33 -1.23
CA LEU A 111 31.76 -4.54 -1.94
C LEU A 111 31.23 -4.55 -3.37
N LYS A 112 29.98 -4.12 -3.55
CA LYS A 112 29.37 -4.00 -4.87
C LYS A 112 29.63 -2.63 -5.52
N SER A 113 30.09 -1.64 -4.74
CA SER A 113 30.20 -0.23 -5.14
C SER A 113 28.87 0.33 -5.64
N ILE A 114 27.81 0.13 -4.86
CA ILE A 114 26.44 0.55 -5.21
C ILE A 114 25.90 1.47 -4.10
N ASP A 115 25.38 2.62 -4.51
CA ASP A 115 24.57 3.50 -3.65
C ASP A 115 23.19 2.87 -3.43
N ILE A 116 22.77 2.77 -2.18
CA ILE A 116 21.46 2.27 -1.77
C ILE A 116 20.64 3.48 -1.35
N GLU A 117 19.65 3.82 -2.16
CA GLU A 117 18.72 4.92 -1.87
C GLU A 117 17.88 4.62 -0.60
N GLU A 118 17.57 5.66 0.14
CA GLU A 118 16.65 5.61 1.27
C GLU A 118 15.17 5.53 0.86
N LYS A 119 14.86 5.70 -0.43
CA LYS A 119 13.49 5.71 -0.98
C LYS A 119 12.68 4.51 -0.49
N ILE A 120 11.48 4.78 0.03
CA ILE A 120 10.54 3.72 0.40
C ILE A 120 9.85 3.17 -0.85
N ASN A 121 10.13 1.92 -1.20
CA ASN A 121 9.54 1.26 -2.37
C ASN A 121 8.13 0.75 -2.07
N LYS A 122 7.94 0.07 -0.92
CA LYS A 122 6.65 -0.49 -0.51
C LYS A 122 6.49 -0.44 1.01
N ILE A 123 5.25 -0.32 1.45
CA ILE A 123 4.83 -0.44 2.85
C ILE A 123 3.76 -1.52 2.91
N GLN A 124 3.82 -2.36 3.94
CA GLN A 124 2.77 -3.33 4.20
C GLN A 124 2.44 -3.42 5.68
N TRP A 125 1.17 -3.20 6.02
CA TRP A 125 0.68 -3.37 7.38
C TRP A 125 0.61 -4.84 7.78
N ILE A 126 0.92 -5.11 9.04
CA ILE A 126 0.68 -6.40 9.67
C ILE A 126 -0.57 -6.26 10.55
N LYS A 127 -1.42 -7.30 10.54
CA LYS A 127 -2.64 -7.29 11.36
C LYS A 127 -2.30 -7.02 12.83
N ARG A 128 -3.03 -6.07 13.40
CA ARG A 128 -2.82 -5.59 14.76
C ARG A 128 -3.23 -6.67 15.76
N ARG A 129 -2.28 -7.17 16.56
CA ARG A 129 -2.54 -8.15 17.65
C ARG A 129 -2.74 -7.50 19.02
N ASN A 130 -2.25 -6.27 19.21
CA ASN A 130 -2.29 -5.55 20.48
C ASN A 130 -2.38 -4.04 20.24
N ARG A 131 -2.20 -3.21 21.27
CA ARG A 131 -2.24 -1.75 21.11
C ARG A 131 -1.13 -1.17 20.23
N SER A 132 -0.08 -1.92 19.88
CA SER A 132 0.95 -1.46 18.95
C SER A 132 0.62 -1.79 17.50
N HIS A 133 0.97 -0.89 16.60
CA HIS A 133 0.93 -1.12 15.18
C HIS A 133 2.24 -1.76 14.70
N LEU A 134 2.13 -2.64 13.71
CA LEU A 134 3.27 -3.27 13.06
C LEU A 134 3.14 -3.06 11.56
N LEU A 135 4.24 -2.66 10.92
CA LEU A 135 4.32 -2.53 9.46
C LEU A 135 5.71 -2.93 8.98
N LEU A 136 5.76 -3.44 7.76
CA LEU A 136 6.98 -3.62 6.99
C LEU A 136 7.16 -2.42 6.08
N SER A 137 8.39 -1.93 5.96
CA SER A 137 8.81 -0.99 4.93
C SER A 137 10.05 -1.55 4.23
N THR A 138 10.23 -1.24 2.95
CA THR A 138 11.40 -1.69 2.18
C THR A 138 11.94 -0.58 1.31
N ASN A 139 13.27 -0.55 1.17
CA ASN A 139 13.95 0.13 0.06
C ASN A 139 14.45 -0.91 -0.95
N ASP A 140 15.44 -0.57 -1.76
CA ASP A 140 15.96 -1.46 -2.81
C ASP A 140 16.67 -2.72 -2.27
N GLN A 141 17.20 -2.71 -1.04
CA GLN A 141 18.06 -3.80 -0.55
C GLN A 141 17.66 -4.36 0.82
N THR A 142 16.91 -3.59 1.61
CA THR A 142 16.60 -3.92 3.01
C THR A 142 15.12 -3.76 3.30
N ILE A 143 14.60 -4.66 4.14
CA ILE A 143 13.23 -4.63 4.64
C ILE A 143 13.30 -4.44 6.15
N LYS A 144 12.49 -3.54 6.70
CA LYS A 144 12.46 -3.21 8.11
C LYS A 144 11.07 -3.46 8.69
N LEU A 145 11.01 -4.16 9.82
CA LEU A 145 9.80 -4.33 10.61
C LEU A 145 9.76 -3.25 11.70
N TRP A 146 8.78 -2.36 11.59
CA TRP A 146 8.56 -1.27 12.53
C TRP A 146 7.47 -1.63 13.52
N LYS A 147 7.67 -1.24 14.78
CA LYS A 147 6.64 -1.26 15.82
C LYS A 147 6.38 0.16 16.28
N ILE A 148 5.13 0.59 16.13
CA ILE A 148 4.66 1.90 16.55
C ILE A 148 3.74 1.71 17.75
N PHE A 149 4.04 2.38 18.85
CA PHE A 149 3.28 2.23 20.09
C PHE A 149 3.16 3.57 20.81
N SER A 150 2.19 3.63 21.72
CA SER A 150 2.05 4.78 22.63
C SER A 150 2.89 4.49 23.85
N LYS A 151 3.75 5.43 24.21
CA LYS A 151 4.55 5.39 25.41
C LYS A 151 4.05 6.48 26.33
N ASP A 152 3.54 6.04 27.46
CA ASP A 152 3.11 6.91 28.53
C ASP A 152 4.37 7.38 29.26
N THR A 153 4.66 8.68 29.23
CA THR A 153 5.73 9.24 30.05
C THR A 153 5.21 9.33 31.47
N GLU A 154 5.75 8.43 32.29
CA GLU A 154 5.42 8.27 33.70
C GLU A 154 6.32 9.17 34.54
N LEU A 155 5.72 10.18 35.17
CA LEU A 155 6.35 10.94 36.23
C LEU A 155 6.21 10.16 37.53
N VAL A 156 7.35 9.75 38.10
CA VAL A 156 7.37 9.12 39.42
C VAL A 156 7.37 10.23 40.48
N THR A 157 6.28 10.28 41.24
CA THR A 157 6.08 11.20 42.37
C THR A 157 6.18 10.44 43.69
N GLU A 158 6.36 11.15 44.80
CA GLU A 158 6.43 10.58 46.15
C GLU A 158 7.65 9.68 46.41
N LEU A 159 8.83 10.07 45.89
CA LEU A 159 10.09 9.44 46.26
C LEU A 159 10.49 9.85 47.69
N ASN A 160 10.93 8.87 48.49
CA ASN A 160 11.43 9.10 49.86
C ASN A 160 12.68 10.02 49.91
N ILE A 161 13.30 10.33 48.76
CA ILE A 161 14.54 11.11 48.62
C ILE A 161 14.26 12.60 48.31
N ASP A 162 13.12 12.91 47.68
CA ASP A 162 12.77 14.27 47.22
C ASP A 162 12.05 15.11 48.27
N GLN A 163 11.80 14.54 49.46
CA GLN A 163 11.30 15.30 50.59
C GLN A 163 12.45 16.10 51.19
N GLU A 164 12.52 17.41 50.89
CA GLU A 164 13.56 18.33 51.39
C GLU A 164 13.68 18.36 52.94
N GLU A 165 12.70 17.78 53.65
CA GLU A 165 12.68 17.61 55.11
C GLU A 165 12.71 16.13 55.53
N ILE A 166 13.76 15.36 55.20
CA ILE A 166 13.93 14.05 55.82
C ILE A 166 14.42 14.23 57.27
N GLN A 167 13.49 14.27 58.23
CA GLN A 167 13.75 13.60 59.51
C GLN A 167 13.93 12.11 59.16
N GLY A 168 15.19 11.63 59.25
CA GLY A 168 15.64 10.31 58.76
C GLY A 168 14.60 9.19 58.80
N ILE A 169 14.56 8.36 57.75
CA ILE A 169 13.79 7.11 57.74
C ILE A 169 14.21 6.26 58.95
N ASN A 170 13.39 6.25 60.00
CA ASN A 170 13.74 5.63 61.28
C ASN A 170 13.06 4.28 61.48
N SER A 171 12.06 3.93 60.67
CA SER A 171 11.38 2.64 60.71
C SER A 171 10.92 2.18 59.31
N PRO A 172 10.76 0.86 59.07
CA PRO A 172 10.27 0.34 57.79
C PRO A 172 8.81 0.72 57.47
N LYS A 173 8.09 1.36 58.39
CA LYS A 173 6.73 1.87 58.18
C LYS A 173 6.71 3.26 57.53
N ASP A 174 7.85 3.95 57.50
CA ASP A 174 8.00 5.30 56.96
C ASP A 174 8.32 5.27 55.44
N LEU A 175 8.45 4.07 54.87
CA LEU A 175 8.67 3.89 53.44
C LEU A 175 7.38 4.13 52.67
N VAL A 176 7.38 5.13 51.80
CA VAL A 176 6.30 5.39 50.84
C VAL A 176 6.60 4.65 49.54
N PHE A 177 5.55 4.07 48.94
CA PHE A 177 5.63 3.54 47.59
C PHE A 177 5.54 4.69 46.58
N PRO A 178 6.45 4.76 45.60
CA PRO A 178 6.37 5.76 44.55
C PRO A 178 5.02 5.68 43.83
N LYS A 179 4.40 6.82 43.59
CA LYS A 179 3.21 6.92 42.75
C LYS A 179 3.62 7.31 41.34
N VAL A 180 2.96 6.69 40.38
CA VAL A 180 3.17 6.94 38.97
C VAL A 180 2.02 7.81 38.47
N GLN A 181 2.32 8.99 37.95
CA GLN A 181 1.37 9.84 37.24
C GLN A 181 1.77 9.88 35.76
N VAL A 182 0.79 9.64 34.88
CA VAL A 182 1.00 9.75 33.43
C VAL A 182 0.86 11.21 33.03
N GLU A 183 1.92 11.82 32.50
CA GLU A 183 1.90 13.23 32.06
C GLU A 183 1.55 13.37 30.58
N GLU A 184 2.21 12.61 29.69
CA GLU A 184 2.02 12.72 28.25
C GLU A 184 2.01 11.35 27.57
N ILE A 185 1.20 11.21 26.53
CA ILE A 185 1.15 10.01 25.69
C ILE A 185 1.87 10.31 24.39
N ASN A 186 3.15 9.91 24.31
CA ASN A 186 3.96 10.09 23.12
C ASN A 186 3.85 8.87 22.18
N LYS A 187 3.86 9.11 20.87
CA LYS A 187 3.88 8.03 19.87
C LYS A 187 5.32 7.79 19.45
N GLU A 188 5.85 6.62 19.77
CA GLU A 188 7.19 6.21 19.37
C GLU A 188 7.13 5.10 18.32
N ALA A 189 8.04 5.17 17.35
CA ALA A 189 8.31 4.11 16.40
C ALA A 189 9.74 3.62 16.59
N TYR A 190 9.92 2.29 16.67
CA TYR A 190 11.26 1.71 16.68
C TYR A 190 11.36 0.56 15.70
N ASN A 191 12.57 0.40 15.15
CA ASN A 191 12.91 -0.71 14.29
C ASN A 191 12.98 -1.98 15.14
N LYS A 192 12.01 -2.88 14.96
CA LYS A 192 11.98 -4.16 15.67
C LYS A 192 12.96 -5.15 15.04
N ARG A 193 13.06 -5.15 13.70
CA ARG A 193 13.92 -6.06 12.93
C ARG A 193 14.32 -5.45 11.58
N THR A 194 15.46 -5.89 11.07
CA THR A 194 15.95 -5.60 9.72
C THR A 194 16.27 -6.91 9.01
N TYR A 195 15.71 -7.12 7.83
CA TYR A 195 15.96 -8.23 6.92
C TYR A 195 16.76 -7.69 5.74
N GLY A 196 18.02 -8.10 5.61
CA GLY A 196 18.92 -7.61 4.57
C GLY A 196 19.75 -8.75 3.96
N ASN A 197 20.57 -8.41 2.98
CA ASN A 197 21.56 -9.30 2.36
C ASN A 197 21.01 -10.58 1.71
N ALA A 198 19.71 -10.61 1.36
CA ALA A 198 19.10 -11.75 0.66
C ALA A 198 18.82 -11.46 -0.82
N HIS A 199 18.79 -10.19 -1.20
CA HIS A 199 18.54 -9.75 -2.57
C HIS A 199 19.83 -9.30 -3.23
N ALA A 200 19.99 -9.70 -4.50
CA ALA A 200 21.11 -9.25 -5.33
C ALA A 200 20.72 -8.02 -6.16
N TYR A 201 19.43 -7.90 -6.47
CA TYR A 201 18.81 -6.84 -7.28
C TYR A 201 17.81 -6.06 -6.42
N ASN A 202 17.19 -5.03 -7.02
CA ASN A 202 16.29 -4.14 -6.29
C ASN A 202 14.99 -4.85 -5.91
N ILE A 203 14.60 -4.72 -4.64
CA ILE A 203 13.34 -5.26 -4.13
C ILE A 203 12.17 -4.47 -4.75
N ASN A 204 11.31 -5.19 -5.48
CA ASN A 204 10.16 -4.61 -6.18
C ASN A 204 8.84 -4.79 -5.43
N ALA A 205 8.69 -5.85 -4.64
CA ALA A 205 7.48 -6.12 -3.86
C ALA A 205 7.76 -6.86 -2.55
N ILE A 206 6.88 -6.62 -1.59
CA ILE A 206 6.77 -7.37 -0.34
C ILE A 206 5.31 -7.79 -0.15
N SER A 207 5.10 -8.99 0.37
CA SER A 207 3.77 -9.51 0.65
C SER A 207 3.74 -10.38 1.90
N LEU A 208 2.92 -10.03 2.88
CA LEU A 208 2.60 -10.81 4.07
C LEU A 208 1.67 -11.98 3.74
N CYS A 209 1.96 -13.13 4.32
CA CYS A 209 1.11 -14.31 4.26
C CYS A 209 -0.15 -14.14 5.13
N SER A 210 -1.22 -14.84 4.79
CA SER A 210 -2.48 -14.83 5.56
C SER A 210 -2.35 -15.37 7.00
N ASP A 211 -1.28 -16.10 7.31
CA ASP A 211 -0.96 -16.64 8.64
C ASP A 211 -0.32 -15.60 9.60
N ASP A 212 0.05 -14.42 9.10
CA ASP A 212 0.72 -13.36 9.85
C ASP A 212 2.03 -13.81 10.55
N GLU A 213 2.71 -14.85 10.02
CA GLU A 213 4.01 -15.34 10.51
C GLU A 213 5.11 -15.17 9.47
N VAL A 214 4.75 -15.30 8.20
CA VAL A 214 5.67 -15.36 7.07
C VAL A 214 5.35 -14.24 6.08
N PHE A 215 6.35 -13.76 5.37
CA PHE A 215 6.17 -12.86 4.23
C PHE A 215 7.15 -13.22 3.11
N ILE A 216 6.83 -12.80 1.88
CA ILE A 216 7.73 -12.87 0.73
C ILE A 216 8.25 -11.49 0.39
N SER A 217 9.44 -11.47 -0.17
CA SER A 217 9.98 -10.32 -0.88
C SER A 217 10.51 -10.78 -2.23
N SER A 218 10.29 -9.98 -3.25
CA SER A 218 10.79 -10.26 -4.61
C SER A 218 11.75 -9.18 -5.07
N ASP A 219 12.76 -9.60 -5.81
CA ASP A 219 13.56 -8.73 -6.68
C ASP A 219 13.27 -9.08 -8.15
N GLU A 220 14.13 -8.68 -9.07
CA GLU A 220 13.96 -8.90 -10.51
C GLU A 220 14.10 -10.36 -10.93
N LEU A 221 14.78 -11.22 -10.16
CA LEU A 221 15.03 -12.62 -10.55
C LEU A 221 14.63 -13.64 -9.48
N ARG A 222 14.38 -13.21 -8.26
CA ARG A 222 14.18 -14.09 -7.10
C ARG A 222 13.03 -13.67 -6.23
N ILE A 223 12.38 -14.67 -5.65
CA ILE A 223 11.41 -14.49 -4.57
C ILE A 223 11.92 -15.25 -3.34
N ASN A 224 12.03 -14.53 -2.24
CA ASN A 224 12.53 -15.02 -0.96
C ASN A 224 11.39 -15.03 0.06
N LEU A 225 11.30 -16.13 0.81
CA LEU A 225 10.37 -16.35 1.92
C LEU A 225 11.08 -16.08 3.24
N TRP A 226 10.42 -15.33 4.12
CA TRP A 226 10.95 -14.88 5.39
C TRP A 226 10.00 -15.18 6.53
N HIS A 227 10.55 -15.51 7.69
CA HIS A 227 9.78 -15.56 8.92
C HIS A 227 9.91 -14.23 9.66
N LEU A 228 8.81 -13.66 10.16
CA LEU A 228 8.79 -12.36 10.84
C LEU A 228 9.65 -12.31 12.11
N GLU A 229 10.06 -13.46 12.63
CA GLU A 229 10.92 -13.55 13.82
C GLU A 229 12.38 -13.90 13.52
N ARG A 230 12.71 -14.32 12.30
CA ARG A 230 14.06 -14.75 11.91
C ARG A 230 14.59 -13.85 10.80
N THR A 231 15.63 -13.10 11.11
CA THR A 231 16.26 -12.14 10.19
C THR A 231 17.52 -12.68 9.52
N ASP A 232 18.07 -13.78 10.04
CA ASP A 232 19.36 -14.34 9.65
C ASP A 232 19.27 -15.21 8.39
N LYS A 233 18.07 -15.71 8.05
CA LYS A 233 17.86 -16.62 6.94
C LYS A 233 16.58 -16.28 6.19
N SER A 234 16.69 -16.28 4.88
CA SER A 234 15.56 -16.35 3.95
C SER A 234 15.61 -17.69 3.20
N PHE A 235 14.46 -18.14 2.72
CA PHE A 235 14.36 -19.31 1.86
C PHE A 235 13.95 -18.87 0.45
N ASN A 236 14.79 -19.13 -0.53
CA ASN A 236 14.48 -18.80 -1.91
C ASN A 236 13.44 -19.80 -2.47
N ILE A 237 12.27 -19.29 -2.87
CA ILE A 237 11.14 -20.08 -3.39
C ILE A 237 11.00 -20.00 -4.91
N VAL A 238 11.52 -18.94 -5.53
CA VAL A 238 11.61 -18.79 -6.99
C VAL A 238 12.98 -18.25 -7.34
N ASP A 239 13.67 -18.87 -8.29
CA ASP A 239 14.94 -18.40 -8.87
C ASP A 239 14.86 -18.50 -10.38
N LEU A 240 14.74 -17.35 -11.04
CA LEU A 240 14.75 -17.19 -12.49
C LEU A 240 16.13 -16.80 -13.02
N LYS A 241 17.15 -16.74 -12.16
CA LYS A 241 18.50 -16.37 -12.58
C LYS A 241 19.05 -17.44 -13.56
N PRO A 242 19.34 -17.09 -14.82
CA PRO A 242 19.96 -18.01 -15.75
C PRO A 242 21.44 -18.25 -15.39
N ASP A 243 22.01 -19.35 -15.88
CA ASP A 243 23.45 -19.62 -15.75
C ASP A 243 24.29 -18.55 -16.45
N ASP A 244 23.78 -18.04 -17.58
CA ASP A 244 24.35 -16.95 -18.35
C ASP A 244 23.38 -15.77 -18.38
N LEU A 245 23.84 -14.62 -17.85
CA LEU A 245 23.02 -13.41 -17.76
C LEU A 245 22.67 -12.83 -19.13
N GLU A 246 23.43 -13.14 -20.18
CA GLU A 246 23.11 -12.69 -21.54
C GLU A 246 21.84 -13.37 -22.10
N GLN A 247 21.42 -14.50 -21.52
CA GLN A 247 20.21 -15.22 -21.93
C GLN A 247 18.96 -14.79 -21.15
N LEU A 248 19.07 -13.74 -20.32
CA LEU A 248 17.94 -13.25 -19.55
C LEU A 248 16.86 -12.69 -20.47
N SER A 249 15.70 -13.35 -20.46
CA SER A 249 14.55 -12.93 -21.28
C SER A 249 13.44 -12.25 -20.49
N GLU A 250 13.31 -12.57 -19.20
CA GLU A 250 12.18 -12.18 -18.37
C GLU A 250 12.64 -11.84 -16.95
N VAL A 251 12.01 -10.82 -16.37
CA VAL A 251 12.23 -10.42 -14.97
C VAL A 251 10.91 -10.41 -14.21
N ILE A 252 10.99 -10.69 -12.92
CA ILE A 252 9.89 -10.56 -11.97
C ILE A 252 9.62 -9.08 -11.73
N THR A 253 8.35 -8.68 -11.78
CA THR A 253 7.97 -7.28 -11.63
C THR A 253 7.23 -7.00 -10.33
N CYS A 254 6.40 -7.93 -9.87
CA CYS A 254 5.65 -7.83 -8.62
C CYS A 254 5.33 -9.24 -8.10
N SER A 255 5.08 -9.36 -6.80
CA SER A 255 4.64 -10.61 -6.16
C SER A 255 3.64 -10.33 -5.03
N GLN A 256 2.69 -11.24 -4.85
CA GLN A 256 1.69 -11.12 -3.78
C GLN A 256 1.20 -12.49 -3.27
N PHE A 257 1.07 -12.65 -1.96
CA PHE A 257 0.38 -13.79 -1.36
C PHE A 257 -1.13 -13.73 -1.59
N HIS A 258 -1.76 -14.90 -1.60
CA HIS A 258 -3.21 -15.01 -1.58
C HIS A 258 -3.77 -14.49 -0.24
N PRO A 259 -4.85 -13.68 -0.25
CA PRO A 259 -5.35 -13.02 0.96
C PRO A 259 -5.86 -13.98 2.05
N SER A 260 -6.26 -15.20 1.67
CA SER A 260 -6.79 -16.21 2.61
C SER A 260 -6.07 -17.56 2.58
N GLU A 261 -5.25 -17.85 1.58
CA GLU A 261 -4.63 -19.17 1.40
C GLU A 261 -3.12 -19.04 1.61
N SER A 262 -2.60 -19.57 2.71
CA SER A 262 -1.20 -19.38 3.10
C SER A 262 -0.18 -20.07 2.20
N SER A 263 -0.59 -21.01 1.35
CA SER A 263 0.33 -21.71 0.44
C SER A 263 0.43 -21.10 -0.94
N GLN A 264 -0.52 -20.23 -1.33
CA GLN A 264 -0.60 -19.71 -2.68
C GLN A 264 -0.09 -18.27 -2.76
N PHE A 265 0.66 -17.99 -3.81
CA PHE A 265 1.10 -16.65 -4.17
C PHE A 265 1.15 -16.50 -5.68
N ILE A 266 1.12 -15.26 -6.14
CA ILE A 266 1.32 -14.91 -7.55
C ILE A 266 2.57 -14.07 -7.71
N TYR A 267 3.15 -14.14 -8.89
CA TYR A 267 4.17 -13.21 -9.33
C TYR A 267 3.99 -12.92 -10.81
N SER A 268 4.29 -11.70 -11.22
CA SER A 268 4.20 -11.25 -12.61
C SER A 268 5.57 -11.11 -13.22
N LEU A 269 5.62 -11.28 -14.54
CA LEU A 269 6.82 -11.14 -15.35
C LEU A 269 6.71 -9.94 -16.29
N SER A 270 7.86 -9.49 -16.78
CA SER A 270 7.99 -8.37 -17.71
C SER A 270 7.39 -8.61 -19.11
N LYS A 271 6.97 -9.84 -19.42
CA LYS A 271 6.35 -10.23 -20.71
C LYS A 271 4.83 -10.39 -20.66
N GLY A 272 4.16 -9.87 -19.63
CA GLY A 272 2.70 -9.99 -19.55
C GLY A 272 2.19 -11.31 -18.99
N ILE A 273 3.07 -12.15 -18.44
CA ILE A 273 2.70 -13.46 -17.87
C ILE A 273 2.57 -13.34 -16.35
N ILE A 274 1.52 -13.94 -15.79
CA ILE A 274 1.35 -14.08 -14.34
C ILE A 274 1.44 -15.55 -13.98
N HIS A 275 2.22 -15.87 -12.97
CA HIS A 275 2.37 -17.23 -12.47
C HIS A 275 1.74 -17.37 -11.10
N LEU A 276 1.09 -18.50 -10.86
CA LEU A 276 0.60 -18.90 -9.54
C LEU A 276 1.49 -20.03 -9.00
N GLY A 277 2.12 -19.76 -7.86
CA GLY A 277 2.89 -20.74 -7.09
C GLY A 277 2.08 -21.33 -5.95
N ASP A 278 2.26 -22.63 -5.67
CA ASP A 278 1.70 -23.32 -4.51
C ASP A 278 2.81 -24.02 -3.71
N LEU A 279 3.11 -23.47 -2.53
CA LEU A 279 4.17 -23.96 -1.63
C LEU A 279 3.92 -25.38 -1.12
N ARG A 280 2.69 -25.91 -1.24
CA ARG A 280 2.38 -27.31 -0.88
C ARG A 280 2.81 -28.30 -1.95
N GLN A 281 2.84 -27.87 -3.21
CA GLN A 281 3.20 -28.74 -4.34
C GLN A 281 4.71 -28.83 -4.53
N SER A 282 5.40 -27.71 -4.37
CA SER A 282 6.85 -27.65 -4.47
C SER A 282 7.43 -26.63 -3.50
N ALA A 283 8.56 -26.95 -2.89
CA ALA A 283 9.33 -25.98 -2.12
C ALA A 283 9.99 -24.92 -3.00
N LYS A 284 10.30 -25.26 -4.27
CA LYS A 284 10.77 -24.34 -5.30
C LYS A 284 9.71 -24.22 -6.38
N CYS A 285 9.02 -23.09 -6.41
CA CYS A 285 7.91 -22.82 -7.33
C CYS A 285 8.40 -22.29 -8.70
N ASN A 286 9.51 -22.82 -9.21
CA ASN A 286 10.04 -22.43 -10.54
C ASN A 286 9.08 -22.87 -11.66
N ASN A 287 8.48 -24.05 -11.51
CA ASN A 287 7.35 -24.45 -12.34
C ASN A 287 6.10 -23.94 -11.63
N SER A 288 5.52 -22.88 -12.18
CA SER A 288 4.23 -22.39 -11.73
C SER A 288 3.17 -23.47 -11.90
N VAL A 289 2.22 -23.51 -10.97
CA VAL A 289 1.08 -24.44 -11.06
C VAL A 289 0.18 -24.04 -12.23
N ARG A 290 0.09 -22.71 -12.46
CA ARG A 290 -0.72 -22.08 -13.49
C ARG A 290 0.01 -20.87 -14.03
N SER A 291 -0.15 -20.65 -15.33
CA SER A 291 0.35 -19.46 -16.04
C SER A 291 -0.83 -18.78 -16.71
N PHE A 292 -1.03 -17.50 -16.40
CA PHE A 292 -2.06 -16.67 -17.02
C PHE A 292 -1.39 -15.85 -18.11
N GLU A 293 -1.82 -16.08 -19.35
CA GLU A 293 -1.31 -15.43 -20.54
C GLU A 293 -2.48 -15.10 -21.45
N ASP A 294 -2.43 -13.92 -22.08
CA ASP A 294 -3.49 -13.47 -22.98
C ASP A 294 -3.13 -13.88 -24.40
N GLU A 295 -3.67 -15.02 -24.84
CA GLU A 295 -3.41 -15.60 -26.17
C GLU A 295 -3.66 -14.59 -27.30
N GLU A 296 -4.62 -13.66 -27.15
CA GLU A 296 -4.91 -12.65 -28.19
C GLU A 296 -3.80 -11.62 -28.34
N THR A 297 -3.05 -11.34 -27.27
CA THR A 297 -1.91 -10.39 -27.30
C THR A 297 -0.71 -11.00 -28.03
N SER A 298 -0.53 -12.33 -27.96
CA SER A 298 0.58 -13.04 -28.60
C SER A 298 0.56 -13.01 -30.14
N VAL A 299 -0.60 -12.75 -30.74
CA VAL A 299 -0.77 -12.76 -32.21
C VAL A 299 -0.33 -11.45 -32.87
N ASN A 300 -0.35 -10.34 -32.12
CA ASN A 300 -0.02 -9.00 -32.61
C ASN A 300 1.39 -8.58 -32.15
N ASP A 301 2.37 -9.37 -32.59
CA ASP A 301 3.76 -9.24 -32.18
C ASP A 301 4.39 -7.98 -32.80
N SER A 302 4.46 -6.92 -32.00
CA SER A 302 5.11 -5.65 -32.34
C SER A 302 6.07 -5.30 -31.22
N PHE A 303 7.18 -4.61 -31.55
CA PHE A 303 8.15 -4.11 -30.58
C PHE A 303 7.48 -3.36 -29.42
N PHE A 304 6.49 -2.50 -29.72
CA PHE A 304 5.75 -1.78 -28.67
C PHE A 304 4.81 -2.69 -27.87
N THR A 305 4.28 -3.76 -28.46
CA THR A 305 3.45 -4.75 -27.73
C THR A 305 4.27 -5.41 -26.62
N GLU A 306 5.51 -5.80 -26.90
CA GLU A 306 6.40 -6.41 -25.90
C GLU A 306 6.68 -5.44 -24.75
N ILE A 307 7.06 -4.18 -25.04
CA ILE A 307 7.31 -3.17 -24.01
C ILE A 307 6.05 -2.90 -23.17
N MET A 308 4.91 -2.74 -23.83
CA MET A 308 3.64 -2.42 -23.16
C MET A 308 3.05 -3.61 -22.40
N SER A 309 3.42 -4.85 -22.74
CA SER A 309 3.00 -6.06 -22.03
C SER A 309 3.63 -6.18 -20.64
N ASN A 310 4.64 -5.38 -20.33
CA ASN A 310 5.27 -5.33 -19.03
C ASN A 310 4.25 -5.02 -17.93
N ILE A 311 4.08 -5.97 -17.00
CA ILE A 311 3.15 -5.83 -15.89
C ILE A 311 3.80 -4.96 -14.82
N ALA A 312 3.23 -3.78 -14.59
CA ALA A 312 3.69 -2.83 -13.58
C ALA A 312 3.27 -3.23 -12.16
N ASP A 313 2.06 -3.77 -12.00
CA ASP A 313 1.53 -4.18 -10.69
C ASP A 313 0.48 -5.29 -10.81
N ILE A 314 0.38 -6.10 -9.76
CA ILE A 314 -0.65 -7.15 -9.63
C ILE A 314 -1.27 -7.10 -8.24
N LYS A 315 -2.59 -7.32 -8.17
CA LYS A 315 -3.33 -7.42 -6.91
C LYS A 315 -4.39 -8.49 -6.93
N TYR A 316 -4.39 -9.37 -5.95
CA TYR A 316 -5.54 -10.20 -5.63
C TYR A 316 -6.74 -9.35 -5.23
N SER A 317 -7.92 -9.74 -5.71
CA SER A 317 -9.18 -9.22 -5.21
C SER A 317 -9.34 -9.54 -3.72
N PRO A 318 -10.12 -8.75 -2.96
CA PRO A 318 -10.35 -9.02 -1.53
C PRO A 318 -10.89 -10.41 -1.23
N CYS A 319 -11.61 -11.02 -2.18
CA CYS A 319 -12.15 -12.38 -2.07
C CYS A 319 -11.17 -13.49 -2.51
N GLY A 320 -9.99 -13.15 -3.03
CA GLY A 320 -8.98 -14.09 -3.53
C GLY A 320 -9.27 -14.72 -4.89
N ARG A 321 -10.52 -14.67 -5.38
CA ARG A 321 -10.92 -15.34 -6.62
C ARG A 321 -10.36 -14.72 -7.90
N TYR A 322 -10.21 -13.40 -7.91
CA TYR A 322 -9.75 -12.66 -9.09
C TYR A 322 -8.37 -12.06 -8.86
N ILE A 323 -7.61 -11.92 -9.94
CA ILE A 323 -6.32 -11.22 -10.00
C ILE A 323 -6.50 -10.00 -10.90
N LEU A 324 -6.06 -8.82 -10.44
CA LEU A 324 -5.94 -7.62 -11.23
C LEU A 324 -4.49 -7.49 -11.67
N SER A 325 -4.26 -7.21 -12.95
CA SER A 325 -2.95 -6.85 -13.47
C SER A 325 -3.02 -5.53 -14.22
N ARG A 326 -2.03 -4.69 -14.00
CA ARG A 326 -1.84 -3.42 -14.71
C ARG A 326 -0.65 -3.54 -15.64
N ASP A 327 -0.90 -3.51 -16.93
CA ASP A 327 0.12 -3.23 -17.93
C ASP A 327 0.08 -1.73 -18.29
N TYR A 328 0.88 -1.28 -19.26
CA TYR A 328 0.97 0.16 -19.55
C TYR A 328 -0.37 0.77 -20.00
N SER A 329 -1.13 0.06 -20.84
CA SER A 329 -2.34 0.59 -21.48
C SER A 329 -3.66 0.05 -20.98
N THR A 330 -3.66 -1.04 -20.23
CA THR A 330 -4.86 -1.76 -19.81
C THR A 330 -4.80 -2.21 -18.35
N LEU A 331 -5.99 -2.41 -17.78
CA LEU A 331 -6.19 -3.21 -16.57
C LEU A 331 -6.88 -4.50 -17.00
N LYS A 332 -6.30 -5.65 -16.65
CA LYS A 332 -6.87 -6.96 -16.92
C LYS A 332 -7.30 -7.63 -15.62
N VAL A 333 -8.53 -8.16 -15.59
CA VAL A 333 -9.08 -8.93 -14.48
C VAL A 333 -9.12 -10.39 -14.87
N TRP A 334 -8.42 -11.24 -14.13
CA TRP A 334 -8.32 -12.69 -14.35
C TRP A 334 -9.13 -13.44 -13.29
N ASP A 335 -9.78 -14.54 -13.65
CA ASP A 335 -10.29 -15.50 -12.65
C ASP A 335 -9.19 -16.53 -12.43
N VAL A 336 -8.82 -16.81 -11.16
CA VAL A 336 -7.77 -17.78 -10.81
C VAL A 336 -8.03 -19.18 -11.41
N LYS A 337 -9.29 -19.48 -11.75
CA LYS A 337 -9.70 -20.73 -12.38
C LYS A 337 -9.65 -20.73 -13.91
N MET A 338 -9.38 -19.60 -14.55
CA MET A 338 -9.36 -19.43 -16.01
C MET A 338 -8.04 -18.79 -16.45
N GLU A 339 -7.15 -19.61 -17.01
CA GLU A 339 -5.77 -19.22 -17.34
C GLU A 339 -5.61 -18.60 -18.73
N SER A 340 -6.44 -19.01 -19.69
CA SER A 340 -6.24 -18.71 -21.11
C SER A 340 -6.58 -17.28 -21.53
N LYS A 341 -7.33 -16.53 -20.72
CA LYS A 341 -7.72 -15.15 -21.02
C LYS A 341 -8.26 -14.40 -19.80
N PRO A 342 -8.17 -13.06 -19.79
CA PRO A 342 -8.82 -12.25 -18.78
C PRO A 342 -10.34 -12.29 -18.91
N VAL A 343 -11.03 -12.16 -17.77
CA VAL A 343 -12.49 -12.01 -17.67
C VAL A 343 -12.94 -10.62 -18.15
N ALA A 344 -12.12 -9.59 -17.89
CA ALA A 344 -12.36 -8.22 -18.34
C ALA A 344 -11.03 -7.53 -18.67
N THR A 345 -11.03 -6.75 -19.75
CA THR A 345 -9.90 -5.91 -20.18
C THR A 345 -10.41 -4.47 -20.28
N LEU A 346 -9.78 -3.56 -19.54
CA LEU A 346 -10.21 -2.18 -19.36
C LEU A 346 -9.11 -1.25 -19.87
N CYS A 347 -9.37 -0.52 -20.95
CA CYS A 347 -8.37 0.37 -21.55
C CYS A 347 -8.25 1.68 -20.76
N VAL A 348 -7.00 2.09 -20.54
CA VAL A 348 -6.60 3.29 -19.80
C VAL A 348 -5.93 4.25 -20.77
N GLY A 349 -6.69 5.19 -21.33
CA GLY A 349 -6.18 6.15 -22.31
C GLY A 349 -6.03 5.57 -23.73
N ASP A 350 -5.85 6.49 -24.69
CA ASP A 350 -5.68 6.17 -26.11
C ASP A 350 -4.22 6.36 -26.53
N PHE A 351 -3.52 5.25 -26.73
CA PHE A 351 -2.13 5.21 -27.20
C PHE A 351 -2.07 5.00 -28.71
N SER A 352 -2.19 6.10 -29.45
CA SER A 352 -1.86 6.07 -30.88
C SER A 352 -0.36 5.83 -31.07
N HIS A 353 0.02 5.19 -32.17
CA HIS A 353 1.42 4.88 -32.47
C HIS A 353 2.35 6.10 -32.39
N SER A 354 1.89 7.27 -32.87
CA SER A 354 2.64 8.53 -32.78
C SER A 354 2.97 8.95 -31.34
N LYS A 355 2.03 8.75 -30.40
CA LYS A 355 2.24 9.07 -28.98
C LYS A 355 3.18 8.06 -28.33
N LEU A 356 3.12 6.79 -28.73
CA LEU A 356 4.03 5.76 -28.21
C LEU A 356 5.48 6.07 -28.57
N CYS A 357 5.76 6.57 -29.78
CA CYS A 357 7.11 7.01 -30.14
C CYS A 357 7.59 8.16 -29.25
N GLU A 358 6.76 9.18 -29.02
CA GLU A 358 7.10 10.31 -28.14
C GLU A 358 7.32 9.87 -26.68
N LEU A 359 6.49 8.95 -26.18
CA LEU A 359 6.63 8.37 -24.84
C LEU A 359 7.91 7.52 -24.71
N TYR A 360 8.31 6.82 -25.78
CA TYR A 360 9.54 6.04 -25.81
C TYR A 360 10.78 6.95 -25.86
N GLU A 361 10.77 8.01 -26.68
CA GLU A 361 11.89 8.95 -26.78
C GLU A 361 12.15 9.71 -25.47
N ASN A 362 11.13 9.89 -24.63
CA ASN A 362 11.22 10.56 -23.33
C ASN A 362 11.26 9.58 -22.14
N ASP A 363 11.44 8.28 -22.36
CA ASP A 363 11.46 7.20 -21.35
C ASP A 363 10.18 7.01 -20.51
N PHE A 364 9.11 7.79 -20.76
CA PHE A 364 7.84 7.67 -20.03
C PHE A 364 7.15 6.31 -20.21
N ILE A 365 7.40 5.62 -21.33
CA ILE A 365 6.82 4.28 -21.56
C ILE A 365 7.22 3.23 -20.50
N PHE A 366 8.27 3.49 -19.71
CA PHE A 366 8.74 2.60 -18.64
C PHE A 366 8.17 2.95 -17.25
N ASP A 367 7.32 3.97 -17.17
CA ASP A 367 6.66 4.34 -15.91
C ASP A 367 5.75 3.21 -15.42
N LYS A 368 5.83 2.93 -14.11
CA LYS A 368 5.08 1.86 -13.46
C LYS A 368 3.89 2.44 -12.71
N PHE A 369 2.70 2.21 -13.24
CA PHE A 369 1.44 2.58 -12.59
C PHE A 369 0.93 1.44 -11.71
N GLU A 370 0.60 1.75 -10.45
CA GLU A 370 -0.03 0.80 -9.53
C GLU A 370 -1.54 0.71 -9.74
N CYS A 371 -2.12 -0.40 -9.29
CA CYS A 371 -3.56 -0.62 -9.34
C CYS A 371 -4.09 -1.16 -8.01
N ASN A 372 -5.37 -0.94 -7.73
CA ASN A 372 -5.97 -1.44 -6.50
C ASN A 372 -7.46 -1.76 -6.65
N TRP A 373 -7.95 -2.61 -5.76
CA TRP A 373 -9.35 -2.99 -5.64
C TRP A 373 -10.08 -2.09 -4.64
N SER A 374 -11.37 -1.86 -4.87
CA SER A 374 -12.25 -1.41 -3.79
C SER A 374 -12.38 -2.52 -2.73
N GLY A 375 -12.66 -2.14 -1.48
CA GLY A 375 -12.81 -3.12 -0.39
C GLY A 375 -13.90 -4.17 -0.60
N ASP A 376 -14.90 -3.88 -1.45
CA ASP A 376 -15.96 -4.82 -1.85
C ASP A 376 -15.64 -5.61 -3.14
N GLY A 377 -14.49 -5.34 -3.79
CA GLY A 377 -14.04 -6.00 -5.01
C GLY A 377 -14.86 -5.68 -6.26
N LYS A 378 -15.75 -4.69 -6.23
CA LYS A 378 -16.59 -4.31 -7.38
C LYS A 378 -15.92 -3.32 -8.32
N TYR A 379 -15.07 -2.46 -7.79
CA TYR A 379 -14.41 -1.41 -8.54
C TYR A 379 -12.89 -1.61 -8.51
N VAL A 380 -12.23 -1.15 -9.56
CA VAL A 380 -10.78 -1.14 -9.67
C VAL A 380 -10.31 0.27 -10.02
N ILE A 381 -9.17 0.69 -9.47
CA ILE A 381 -8.60 2.02 -9.67
C ILE A 381 -7.15 1.92 -10.15
N THR A 382 -6.74 2.83 -11.02
CA THR A 382 -5.34 3.02 -11.47
C THR A 382 -5.05 4.49 -11.73
N GLY A 383 -3.78 4.87 -11.61
CA GLY A 383 -3.28 6.18 -12.03
C GLY A 383 -2.98 6.27 -13.53
N SER A 384 -2.79 7.51 -14.00
CA SER A 384 -2.35 7.90 -15.33
C SER A 384 -1.62 9.25 -15.24
N TYR A 385 -1.00 9.68 -16.33
CA TYR A 385 -0.42 11.03 -16.47
C TYR A 385 -1.42 12.15 -16.21
N GLU A 386 -0.88 13.36 -16.01
CA GLU A 386 -1.65 14.61 -15.78
C GLU A 386 -2.55 14.57 -14.54
N ASN A 387 -2.18 13.78 -13.52
CA ASN A 387 -2.96 13.57 -12.29
C ASN A 387 -4.37 13.01 -12.53
N TYR A 388 -4.54 12.23 -13.61
CA TYR A 388 -5.77 11.50 -13.86
C TYR A 388 -5.76 10.14 -13.15
N TYR A 389 -6.91 9.77 -12.62
CA TYR A 389 -7.17 8.45 -12.06
C TYR A 389 -8.36 7.83 -12.77
N TYR A 390 -8.25 6.55 -13.11
CA TYR A 390 -9.33 5.81 -13.73
C TYR A 390 -9.96 4.88 -12.70
N LEU A 391 -11.28 4.98 -12.55
CA LEU A 391 -12.08 4.07 -11.72
C LEU A 391 -13.01 3.28 -12.63
N PHE A 392 -12.95 1.96 -12.60
CA PHE A 392 -13.81 1.10 -13.41
C PHE A 392 -14.72 0.24 -12.56
N ASP A 393 -15.98 0.12 -12.97
CA ASP A 393 -16.81 -1.05 -12.68
C ASP A 393 -16.45 -2.13 -13.70
N TRP A 394 -15.58 -3.06 -13.29
CA TRP A 394 -15.03 -4.06 -14.19
C TRP A 394 -16.06 -5.09 -14.65
N LYS A 395 -17.18 -5.27 -13.92
CA LYS A 395 -18.25 -6.18 -14.33
C LYS A 395 -19.17 -5.55 -15.36
N GLN A 396 -19.36 -4.24 -15.26
CA GLN A 396 -20.20 -3.48 -16.20
C GLN A 396 -19.41 -2.86 -17.35
N ASN A 397 -18.07 -2.97 -17.36
CA ASN A 397 -17.18 -2.31 -18.33
C ASN A 397 -17.38 -0.78 -18.42
N LYS A 398 -17.79 -0.17 -17.31
CA LYS A 398 -17.98 1.29 -17.20
C LYS A 398 -16.80 1.91 -16.50
N GLY A 399 -16.15 2.87 -17.15
CA GLY A 399 -15.06 3.65 -16.59
C GLY A 399 -15.52 5.04 -16.16
N MET A 400 -14.85 5.60 -15.17
CA MET A 400 -14.97 6.98 -14.73
C MET A 400 -13.56 7.56 -14.59
N LEU A 401 -13.29 8.61 -15.36
CA LEU A 401 -12.06 9.39 -15.21
C LEU A 401 -12.21 10.40 -14.06
N ILE A 402 -11.24 10.49 -13.17
CA ILE A 402 -11.17 11.43 -12.04
C ILE A 402 -9.96 12.34 -12.26
N ASP A 403 -10.19 13.64 -12.29
CA ASP A 403 -9.14 14.66 -12.37
C ASP A 403 -8.71 15.10 -10.96
N GLY A 404 -7.48 14.74 -10.57
CA GLY A 404 -6.88 15.10 -9.28
C GLY A 404 -6.33 16.52 -9.21
N SER A 405 -6.18 17.22 -10.35
CA SER A 405 -5.64 18.59 -10.39
C SER A 405 -6.64 19.65 -9.90
N LYS A 406 -7.94 19.38 -10.09
CA LYS A 406 -9.00 20.33 -9.75
C LYS A 406 -9.38 20.23 -8.27
N THR A 407 -8.78 21.10 -7.48
CA THR A 407 -8.98 21.30 -6.03
C THR A 407 -10.44 21.48 -5.57
N THR A 408 -11.40 21.70 -6.47
CA THR A 408 -12.80 22.02 -6.11
C THR A 408 -13.88 21.20 -6.83
N LYS A 409 -13.57 20.51 -7.94
CA LYS A 409 -14.56 19.71 -8.69
C LYS A 409 -13.90 18.50 -9.35
N ILE A 410 -14.39 17.32 -9.00
CA ILE A 410 -14.06 16.10 -9.72
C ILE A 410 -14.90 16.07 -10.99
N TYR A 411 -14.24 16.22 -12.14
CA TYR A 411 -14.84 15.85 -13.41
C TYR A 411 -14.87 14.32 -13.45
N SER A 412 -16.06 13.76 -13.61
CA SER A 412 -16.29 12.36 -13.91
C SER A 412 -16.91 12.28 -15.29
N LYS A 413 -16.22 11.63 -16.23
CA LYS A 413 -16.80 11.28 -17.52
C LYS A 413 -16.94 9.76 -17.55
N PHE A 414 -18.18 9.31 -17.61
CA PHE A 414 -18.46 7.90 -17.85
C PHE A 414 -18.24 7.58 -19.31
N TYR A 415 -17.55 6.49 -19.56
CA TYR A 415 -17.45 5.90 -20.88
C TYR A 415 -17.58 4.39 -20.75
N GLU A 416 -18.25 3.79 -21.72
CA GLU A 416 -18.12 2.35 -21.93
C GLU A 416 -16.74 2.11 -22.51
N THR A 417 -15.99 1.20 -21.89
CA THR A 417 -14.79 0.68 -22.54
C THR A 417 -15.25 -0.05 -23.80
N ASN A 418 -14.78 0.39 -24.97
CA ASN A 418 -15.18 -0.20 -26.24
C ASN A 418 -14.95 -1.71 -26.17
N LYS A 419 -16.01 -2.49 -26.39
CA LYS A 419 -15.87 -3.86 -26.90
C LYS A 419 -15.28 -3.75 -28.30
N GLN A 420 -13.96 -3.58 -28.43
CA GLN A 420 -13.31 -3.87 -29.70
C GLN A 420 -13.29 -5.39 -29.84
N ASN A 421 -14.33 -5.92 -30.49
CA ASN A 421 -14.27 -6.94 -31.54
C ASN A 421 -15.67 -7.50 -31.76
N GLU A 422 -16.41 -6.89 -32.70
CA GLU A 422 -17.42 -7.62 -33.49
C GLU A 422 -17.80 -6.93 -34.81
N ASN A 423 -17.40 -5.67 -35.08
CA ASN A 423 -17.80 -4.97 -36.33
C ASN A 423 -16.66 -4.23 -37.05
N SER A 424 -15.57 -4.93 -37.38
CA SER A 424 -14.59 -4.44 -38.37
C SER A 424 -14.42 -5.39 -39.57
N ASN A 425 -15.48 -6.10 -39.93
CA ASN A 425 -15.66 -6.66 -41.27
C ASN A 425 -16.74 -5.87 -41.99
N ASN A 426 -16.40 -4.67 -42.45
CA ASN A 426 -16.99 -3.98 -43.59
C ASN A 426 -16.47 -2.54 -43.59
N ILE A 427 -15.39 -2.28 -44.31
CA ILE A 427 -15.25 -1.15 -45.25
C ILE A 427 -14.08 -1.55 -46.16
N PHE A 428 -14.34 -1.49 -47.47
CA PHE A 428 -13.44 -1.76 -48.58
C PHE A 428 -12.21 -0.87 -48.60
#